data_AF-A0A774SCE4-F1
#
_entry.id   AF-A0A774SCE4-F1
#
_cell.length_a   1.000
_cell.length_b   1.000
_cell.length_c   1.000
_cell.angle_alpha   90.00
_cell.angle_beta   90.00
_cell.angle_gamma   90.00
#
_symmetry.space_group_name_H-M   'P 1'
#
loop_
_entity.id
_entity.type
_entity.pdbx_description
1 polymer ?
#
loop_
_entity_poly.entity_id
_entity_poly.type
_entity_poly.pdbx_seq_one_letter_code
_entity_poly.pdbx_strand_id
1 'polypeptide(L)'
;EKALAGRAASALQRFMELIDALAQETADMPLHVQTDRVIKDSGLRTMYEQEKGEKGQTRIENLEELVTATRQFSYNDEDEDLMPLQAFLSHAALEAGEGQADTWQDAVQLMTLHSAKGLEFPQVFIVGMEEGMFPSQMSLDEGGRLEEERRLAYVGVTRAMQKLTLTYAETRRLYGKEVYHRPSRFIGELPEECVEEVRLRATVSRPVSHQRMGTPLAENDTGYKLGQRVRHAKFGEGTIVNLEGSGEHSRLQVAFQGQGIKWLVAAYAKLETV
;
A
#
# COMPACT_ATOMS: atom_id res chain seq x y z
N GLU A 1 -2.70 -10.56 59.79
CA GLU A 1 -1.35 -10.24 59.27
C GLU A 1 -1.47 -9.40 58.01
N LYS A 2 -0.66 -8.35 57.83
CA LYS A 2 -0.57 -7.68 56.52
C LYS A 2 0.29 -8.57 55.62
N ALA A 3 -0.35 -9.24 54.66
CA ALA A 3 0.30 -10.21 53.79
C ALA A 3 1.37 -9.61 52.86
N LEU A 4 1.41 -8.28 52.69
CA LEU A 4 2.34 -7.57 51.80
C LEU A 4 2.88 -6.27 52.42
N ALA A 5 4.12 -5.91 52.06
CA ALA A 5 4.75 -4.64 52.42
C ALA A 5 4.06 -3.44 51.74
N GLY A 6 4.07 -2.25 52.35
CA GLY A 6 3.27 -1.10 51.93
C GLY A 6 3.41 -0.70 50.44
N ARG A 7 4.63 -0.69 49.90
CA ARG A 7 4.86 -0.38 48.47
C ARG A 7 4.32 -1.45 47.53
N ALA A 8 4.42 -2.72 47.91
CA ALA A 8 3.90 -3.84 47.13
C ALA A 8 2.36 -3.85 47.15
N ALA A 9 1.76 -3.57 48.31
CA ALA A 9 0.31 -3.45 48.46
C ALA A 9 -0.26 -2.32 47.57
N SER A 10 0.37 -1.14 47.56
CA SER A 10 -0.06 -0.04 46.69
C SER A 10 0.13 -0.32 45.20
N ALA A 11 1.18 -1.07 44.81
CA ALA A 11 1.37 -1.47 43.42
C ALA A 11 0.32 -2.48 42.96
N LEU A 12 0.01 -3.48 43.79
CA LEU A 12 -1.03 -4.45 43.51
C LEU A 12 -2.40 -3.79 43.42
N GLN A 13 -2.72 -2.88 44.34
CA GLN A 13 -3.98 -2.16 44.31
C GLN A 13 -4.16 -1.36 43.02
N ARG A 14 -3.14 -0.62 42.56
CA ARG A 14 -3.19 0.08 41.26
C ARG A 14 -3.38 -0.86 40.07
N PHE A 15 -2.80 -2.06 40.13
CA PHE A 15 -2.99 -3.05 39.07
C PHE A 15 -4.41 -3.61 39.04
N MET A 16 -5.01 -3.86 40.21
CA MET A 16 -6.42 -4.25 40.29
C MET A 16 -7.35 -3.14 39.78
N GLU A 17 -7.12 -1.90 40.22
CA GLU A 17 -7.87 -0.72 39.75
C GLU A 17 -7.77 -0.56 38.21
N LEU A 18 -6.61 -0.84 37.63
CA LEU A 18 -6.42 -0.84 36.17
C LEU A 18 -7.26 -1.94 35.49
N ILE A 19 -7.24 -3.18 36.00
CA ILE A 19 -8.03 -4.28 35.43
C ILE A 19 -9.52 -3.97 35.50
N ASP A 20 -10.00 -3.51 36.64
CA ASP A 20 -11.41 -3.18 36.85
C ASP A 20 -11.85 -2.04 35.92
N ALA A 21 -11.01 -1.01 35.77
CA ALA A 21 -11.26 0.09 34.82
C ALA A 21 -11.32 -0.42 33.37
N LEU A 22 -10.37 -1.25 32.94
CA LEU A 22 -10.37 -1.83 31.59
C LEU A 22 -11.60 -2.70 31.33
N ALA A 23 -12.01 -3.52 32.31
CA ALA A 23 -13.19 -4.37 32.20
C ALA A 23 -14.47 -3.53 32.04
N GLN A 24 -14.62 -2.46 32.82
CA GLN A 24 -15.81 -1.61 32.78
C GLN A 24 -15.83 -0.69 31.54
N GLU A 25 -14.70 -0.08 31.17
CA GLU A 25 -14.62 0.83 30.03
C GLU A 25 -14.83 0.14 28.69
N THR A 26 -14.54 -1.15 28.58
CA THR A 26 -14.58 -1.88 27.31
C THR A 26 -15.77 -2.82 27.15
N ALA A 27 -16.64 -2.95 28.15
CA ALA A 27 -17.73 -3.93 28.17
C ALA A 27 -18.72 -3.80 27.00
N ASP A 28 -19.03 -2.56 26.60
CA ASP A 28 -20.03 -2.26 25.55
C ASP A 28 -19.40 -2.00 24.17
N MET A 29 -18.10 -2.28 24.01
CA MET A 29 -17.37 -2.00 22.78
C MET A 29 -17.23 -3.27 21.92
N PRO A 30 -17.15 -3.14 20.58
CA PRO A 30 -16.80 -4.27 19.71
C PRO A 30 -15.44 -4.86 20.06
N LEU A 31 -15.25 -6.16 19.86
CA LEU A 31 -14.04 -6.91 20.25
C LEU A 31 -12.75 -6.22 19.82
N HIS A 32 -12.63 -5.83 18.55
CA HIS A 32 -11.44 -5.14 18.05
C HIS A 32 -11.16 -3.78 18.70
N VAL A 33 -12.21 -3.05 19.12
CA VAL A 33 -12.08 -1.77 19.85
C VAL A 33 -11.64 -2.04 21.28
N GLN A 34 -12.22 -3.06 21.93
CA GLN A 34 -11.79 -3.52 23.24
C GLN A 34 -10.31 -3.94 23.23
N THR A 35 -9.87 -4.73 22.24
CA THR A 35 -8.48 -5.15 22.10
C THR A 35 -7.53 -3.97 21.92
N ASP A 36 -7.83 -3.04 21.00
CA ASP A 36 -7.00 -1.85 20.77
C ASP A 36 -6.91 -0.96 22.02
N ARG A 37 -8.03 -0.80 22.75
CA ARG A 37 -8.09 -0.02 24.00
C ARG A 37 -7.23 -0.65 25.09
N VAL A 38 -7.37 -1.96 25.33
CA VAL A 38 -6.58 -2.69 26.33
C VAL A 38 -5.09 -2.63 26.00
N ILE A 39 -4.69 -2.78 24.74
CA ILE A 39 -3.27 -2.70 24.33
C ILE A 39 -2.66 -1.32 24.63
N LYS A 40 -3.44 -0.25 24.47
CA LYS A 40 -2.99 1.13 24.74
C LYS A 40 -2.98 1.44 26.24
N ASP A 41 -4.09 1.21 26.91
CA ASP A 41 -4.31 1.66 28.29
C ASP A 41 -3.59 0.80 29.33
N SER A 42 -3.31 -0.47 29.01
CA SER A 42 -2.42 -1.31 29.82
C SER A 42 -0.96 -0.83 29.82
N GLY A 43 -0.60 0.07 28.90
CA GLY A 43 0.77 0.52 28.68
C GLY A 43 1.62 -0.45 27.86
N LEU A 44 1.06 -1.57 27.37
CA LEU A 44 1.79 -2.54 26.54
C LEU A 44 2.31 -1.92 25.25
N ARG A 45 1.47 -1.12 24.56
CA ARG A 45 1.90 -0.40 23.34
C ARG A 45 3.10 0.50 23.62
N THR A 46 3.01 1.32 24.66
CA THR A 46 4.09 2.23 25.06
C THR A 46 5.35 1.49 25.50
N MET A 47 5.21 0.33 26.15
CA MET A 47 6.34 -0.53 26.52
C MET A 47 7.10 -1.01 25.28
N TYR A 48 6.40 -1.48 24.25
CA TYR A 48 7.03 -1.95 23.01
C TYR A 48 7.53 -0.81 22.13
N GLU A 49 6.91 0.37 22.15
CA GLU A 49 7.42 1.58 21.48
C GLU A 49 8.76 2.06 22.06
N GLN A 50 8.99 1.84 23.35
CA GLN A 50 10.26 2.17 24.01
C GLN A 50 11.34 1.09 23.82
N GLU A 51 10.96 -0.11 23.35
CA GLU A 51 11.91 -1.20 23.06
C GLU A 51 12.70 -0.85 21.79
N LYS A 52 14.00 -0.60 21.93
CA LYS A 52 14.85 -0.21 20.81
C LYS A 52 15.13 -1.39 19.89
N GLY A 53 15.05 -1.14 18.58
CA GLY A 53 15.46 -2.06 17.51
C GLY A 53 14.28 -2.68 16.77
N GLU A 54 14.60 -3.51 15.78
CA GLU A 54 13.61 -4.14 14.89
C GLU A 54 12.62 -5.04 15.64
N LYS A 55 13.04 -5.64 16.76
CA LYS A 55 12.18 -6.49 17.60
C LYS A 55 10.99 -5.75 18.20
N GLY A 56 11.18 -4.53 18.68
CA GLY A 56 10.09 -3.72 19.25
C GLY A 56 9.06 -3.37 18.17
N GLN A 57 9.54 -2.99 16.99
CA GLN A 57 8.71 -2.70 15.83
C GLN A 57 7.89 -3.92 15.41
N THR A 58 8.51 -5.10 15.25
CA THR A 58 7.78 -6.35 14.93
C THR A 58 6.72 -6.71 15.97
N ARG A 59 6.96 -6.43 17.26
CA ARG A 59 5.95 -6.68 18.30
C ARG A 59 4.75 -5.75 18.19
N ILE A 60 4.97 -4.47 17.88
CA ILE A 60 3.87 -3.51 17.64
C ILE A 60 3.05 -3.94 16.43
N GLU A 61 3.74 -4.34 15.36
CA GLU A 61 3.13 -4.85 14.13
C GLU A 61 2.26 -6.08 14.41
N ASN A 62 2.74 -7.02 15.22
CA ASN A 62 1.95 -8.18 15.65
C ASN A 62 0.72 -7.79 16.49
N LEU A 63 0.81 -6.74 17.31
CA LEU A 63 -0.34 -6.23 18.07
C LEU A 63 -1.39 -5.58 17.16
N GLU A 64 -0.95 -4.88 16.10
CA GLU A 64 -1.86 -4.30 15.09
C GLU A 64 -2.54 -5.39 14.24
N GLU A 65 -1.82 -6.49 13.95
CA GLU A 65 -2.39 -7.69 13.36
C GLU A 65 -3.43 -8.35 14.28
N LEU A 66 -3.18 -8.44 15.59
CA LEU A 66 -4.16 -8.95 16.56
C LEU A 66 -5.47 -8.14 16.55
N VAL A 67 -5.38 -6.81 16.47
CA VAL A 67 -6.56 -5.93 16.31
C VAL A 67 -7.27 -6.17 14.97
N THR A 68 -6.51 -6.51 13.92
CA THR A 68 -7.10 -6.83 12.61
C THR A 68 -7.78 -8.19 12.62
N ALA A 69 -7.18 -9.21 13.24
CA ALA A 69 -7.75 -10.54 13.42
C ALA A 69 -9.06 -10.49 14.22
N THR A 70 -9.09 -9.76 15.34
CA THR A 70 -10.32 -9.56 16.14
C THR A 70 -11.39 -8.76 15.40
N ARG A 71 -11.04 -7.96 14.39
CA ARG A 71 -11.99 -7.26 13.52
C ARG A 71 -12.58 -8.20 12.45
N GLN A 72 -11.78 -9.13 11.96
CA GLN A 72 -12.18 -10.10 10.93
C GLN A 72 -12.87 -11.33 11.51
N PHE A 73 -12.68 -11.60 12.81
CA PHE A 73 -13.32 -12.70 13.50
C PHE A 73 -14.85 -12.61 13.34
N SER A 74 -15.38 -13.54 12.56
CA SER A 74 -16.81 -13.70 12.35
C SER A 74 -17.34 -14.61 13.43
N TYR A 75 -18.32 -14.10 14.17
CA TYR A 75 -19.07 -14.91 15.12
C TYR A 75 -19.91 -15.91 14.29
N ASN A 76 -19.62 -17.19 14.40
CA ASN A 76 -20.40 -18.23 13.72
C ASN A 76 -21.63 -18.57 14.57
N ASP A 77 -22.74 -18.94 13.93
CA ASP A 77 -23.99 -19.33 14.62
C ASP A 77 -23.81 -20.56 15.55
N GLU A 78 -22.71 -21.32 15.42
CA GLU A 78 -22.36 -22.42 16.32
C GLU A 78 -21.84 -21.97 17.70
N ASP A 79 -21.51 -20.68 17.85
CA ASP A 79 -20.97 -20.09 19.09
C ASP A 79 -22.03 -19.37 19.94
N GLU A 80 -23.34 -19.52 19.65
CA GLU A 80 -24.47 -18.77 20.25
C GLU A 80 -24.46 -18.70 21.80
N ASP A 81 -23.82 -19.66 22.49
CA ASP A 81 -23.74 -19.72 23.95
C ASP A 81 -22.55 -18.96 24.57
N LEU A 82 -21.61 -18.43 23.76
CA LEU A 82 -20.38 -17.77 24.22
C LEU A 82 -20.35 -16.27 23.92
N MET A 83 -19.80 -15.46 24.83
CA MET A 83 -19.53 -14.06 24.50
C MET A 83 -18.47 -13.96 23.39
N PRO A 84 -18.50 -12.91 22.53
CA PRO A 84 -17.56 -12.78 21.42
C PRO A 84 -16.08 -12.91 21.80
N LEU A 85 -15.69 -12.36 22.96
CA LEU A 85 -14.32 -12.50 23.48
C LEU A 85 -14.00 -13.96 23.89
N GLN A 86 -14.95 -14.67 24.49
CA GLN A 86 -14.76 -16.07 24.88
C GLN A 86 -14.66 -16.97 23.66
N ALA A 87 -15.53 -16.76 22.66
CA ALA A 87 -15.47 -17.47 21.38
C ALA A 87 -14.11 -17.24 20.70
N PHE A 88 -13.65 -15.99 20.61
CA PHE A 88 -12.34 -15.67 20.04
C PHE A 88 -11.18 -16.34 20.80
N LEU A 89 -11.18 -16.33 22.14
CA LEU A 89 -10.14 -16.97 22.94
C LEU A 89 -10.14 -18.49 22.79
N SER A 90 -11.33 -19.11 22.72
CA SER A 90 -11.48 -20.54 22.46
C SER A 90 -10.95 -20.92 21.08
N HIS A 91 -11.33 -20.17 20.05
CA HIS A 91 -10.84 -20.35 18.68
C HIS A 91 -9.31 -20.20 18.60
N ALA A 92 -8.77 -19.13 19.18
CA ALA A 92 -7.34 -18.89 19.22
C ALA A 92 -6.60 -20.00 19.98
N ALA A 93 -7.17 -20.58 21.03
CA ALA A 93 -6.56 -21.68 21.77
C ALA A 93 -6.56 -23.01 21.00
N LEU A 94 -7.63 -23.30 20.24
CA LEU A 94 -7.71 -24.46 19.37
C LEU A 94 -6.71 -24.35 18.20
N GLU A 95 -6.69 -23.20 17.52
CA GLU A 95 -5.78 -22.93 16.41
C GLU A 95 -4.30 -22.78 16.83
N ALA A 96 -4.03 -22.31 18.06
CA ALA A 96 -2.66 -22.13 18.57
C ALA A 96 -1.89 -23.47 18.76
N GLY A 97 -2.55 -24.61 18.58
CA GLY A 97 -1.94 -25.95 18.57
C GLY A 97 -2.28 -26.81 17.36
N GLU A 98 -3.48 -26.65 16.78
CA GLU A 98 -3.93 -27.41 15.61
C GLU A 98 -3.46 -26.79 14.30
N GLY A 99 -2.20 -27.04 13.93
CA GLY A 99 -1.71 -26.60 12.62
C GLY A 99 -0.21 -26.72 12.41
N GLN A 100 0.56 -26.87 13.50
CA GLN A 100 1.94 -27.33 13.39
C GLN A 100 1.89 -28.84 13.19
N ALA A 101 1.96 -29.24 11.92
CA ALA A 101 2.23 -30.62 11.55
C ALA A 101 3.44 -31.12 12.34
N ASP A 102 3.30 -32.28 12.99
CA ASP A 102 4.43 -32.95 13.63
C ASP A 102 5.57 -33.13 12.61
N THR A 103 6.80 -33.29 13.09
CA THR A 103 8.02 -33.40 12.25
C THR A 103 7.98 -34.50 11.18
N TRP A 104 6.98 -35.39 11.21
CA TRP A 104 6.81 -36.53 10.30
C TRP A 104 5.51 -36.49 9.48
N GLN A 105 4.73 -35.41 9.56
CA GLN A 105 3.49 -35.25 8.80
C GLN A 105 3.75 -34.49 7.50
N ASP A 106 3.15 -34.95 6.40
CA ASP A 106 3.21 -34.26 5.11
C ASP A 106 2.37 -32.98 5.18
N ALA A 107 3.05 -31.83 5.20
CA ALA A 107 2.43 -30.52 5.35
C ALA A 107 3.23 -29.43 4.66
N VAL A 108 2.53 -28.38 4.24
CA VAL A 108 3.14 -27.19 3.64
C VAL A 108 3.98 -26.46 4.69
N GLN A 109 5.24 -26.23 4.36
CA GLN A 109 6.18 -25.56 5.26
C GLN A 109 6.11 -24.05 5.06
N LEU A 110 5.61 -23.32 6.07
CA LEU A 110 5.57 -21.86 6.09
C LEU A 110 6.70 -21.34 6.96
N MET A 111 7.54 -20.48 6.41
CA MET A 111 8.67 -19.88 7.13
C MET A 111 9.11 -18.56 6.51
N THR A 112 9.90 -17.79 7.25
CA THR A 112 10.55 -16.59 6.70
C THR A 112 11.73 -16.98 5.80
N LEU A 113 12.12 -16.09 4.88
CA LEU A 113 13.29 -16.28 4.01
C LEU A 113 14.59 -16.52 4.82
N HIS A 114 14.71 -15.89 6.00
CA HIS A 114 15.86 -16.08 6.89
C HIS A 114 15.93 -17.51 7.43
N SER A 115 14.79 -18.08 7.83
CA SER A 115 14.69 -19.44 8.36
C SER A 115 14.93 -20.52 7.29
N ALA A 116 14.70 -20.21 6.02
CA ALA A 116 14.88 -21.15 4.92
C ALA A 116 16.35 -21.41 4.55
N LYS A 117 17.30 -20.67 5.14
CA LYS A 117 18.73 -20.80 4.82
C LYS A 117 19.24 -22.22 5.11
N GLY A 118 19.73 -22.89 4.08
CA GLY A 118 20.28 -24.26 4.18
C GLY A 118 19.25 -25.37 3.95
N LEU A 119 17.98 -25.02 3.74
CA LEU A 119 16.92 -25.96 3.34
C LEU A 119 16.72 -25.92 1.82
N GLU A 120 16.11 -26.95 1.25
CA GLU A 120 15.72 -26.98 -0.16
C GLU A 120 14.39 -27.70 -0.33
N PHE A 121 13.58 -27.25 -1.28
CA PHE A 121 12.23 -27.78 -1.50
C PHE A 121 11.97 -27.96 -3.01
N PRO A 122 11.25 -29.03 -3.41
CA PRO A 122 10.85 -29.21 -4.81
C PRO A 122 10.08 -28.01 -5.37
N GLN A 123 9.17 -27.45 -4.57
CA GLN A 123 8.29 -26.33 -4.91
C GLN A 123 8.50 -25.22 -3.88
N VAL A 124 8.73 -23.99 -4.34
CA VAL A 124 8.86 -22.82 -3.47
C VAL A 124 7.94 -21.71 -3.96
N PHE A 125 7.18 -21.13 -3.02
CA PHE A 125 6.37 -19.94 -3.23
C PHE A 125 6.97 -18.80 -2.42
N ILE A 126 7.42 -17.74 -3.09
CA ILE A 126 7.80 -16.50 -2.42
C ILE A 126 6.64 -15.52 -2.61
N VAL A 127 6.01 -15.17 -1.49
CA VAL A 127 4.83 -14.32 -1.45
C VAL A 127 5.19 -12.91 -1.02
N GLY A 128 4.38 -11.94 -1.43
CA GLY A 128 4.59 -10.53 -1.07
C GLY A 128 5.83 -9.90 -1.69
N MET A 129 6.14 -10.28 -2.93
CA MET A 129 7.18 -9.67 -3.75
C MET A 129 6.77 -8.26 -4.20
N GLU A 130 6.74 -7.32 -3.26
CA GLU A 130 6.26 -5.94 -3.43
C GLU A 130 7.25 -4.92 -2.89
N GLU A 131 7.37 -3.77 -3.56
CA GLU A 131 8.12 -2.62 -3.04
C GLU A 131 7.50 -2.12 -1.73
N GLY A 132 8.31 -2.01 -0.68
CA GLY A 132 7.87 -1.64 0.67
C GLY A 132 7.69 -2.84 1.60
N MET A 133 7.47 -4.05 1.05
CA MET A 133 7.47 -5.33 1.77
C MET A 133 8.78 -6.08 1.59
N PHE A 134 9.15 -6.32 0.34
CA PHE A 134 10.36 -7.05 -0.04
C PHE A 134 10.87 -6.54 -1.40
N PRO A 135 11.78 -5.54 -1.42
CA PRO A 135 12.52 -5.00 -0.28
C PRO A 135 11.65 -4.16 0.68
N SER A 136 11.94 -4.25 1.98
CA SER A 136 11.24 -3.50 3.03
C SER A 136 11.50 -1.99 2.93
N GLN A 137 10.56 -1.15 3.37
CA GLN A 137 10.73 0.32 3.33
C GLN A 137 12.00 0.78 4.05
N MET A 138 12.35 0.17 5.19
CA MET A 138 13.55 0.51 5.95
C MET A 138 14.85 0.25 5.17
N SER A 139 14.86 -0.76 4.31
CA SER A 139 16.02 -1.11 3.50
C SER A 139 16.28 -0.15 2.33
N LEU A 140 15.26 0.63 1.94
CA LEU A 140 15.35 1.63 0.87
C LEU A 140 16.02 2.92 1.33
N ASP A 141 15.83 3.27 2.61
CA ASP A 141 16.29 4.55 3.16
C ASP A 141 17.76 4.51 3.61
N GLU A 142 18.28 3.32 3.97
CA GLU A 142 19.66 3.13 4.41
C GLU A 142 20.55 2.50 3.32
N GLY A 143 21.63 3.20 2.96
CA GLY A 143 22.61 2.72 1.98
C GLY A 143 23.25 1.39 2.42
N GLY A 144 23.16 0.36 1.57
CA GLY A 144 23.74 -0.98 1.79
C GLY A 144 22.74 -2.04 2.29
N ARG A 145 21.63 -1.66 2.93
CA ARG A 145 20.59 -2.63 3.34
C ARG A 145 19.85 -3.24 2.16
N LEU A 146 19.67 -2.50 1.08
CA LEU A 146 19.09 -3.03 -0.15
C LEU A 146 19.88 -4.22 -0.73
N GLU A 147 21.21 -4.19 -0.61
CA GLU A 147 22.03 -5.33 -1.06
C GLU A 147 21.85 -6.55 -0.15
N GLU A 148 21.53 -6.34 1.12
CA GLU A 148 21.22 -7.42 2.06
C GLU A 148 19.87 -8.08 1.74
N GLU A 149 18.84 -7.28 1.48
CA GLU A 149 17.55 -7.76 0.98
C GLU A 149 17.70 -8.49 -0.36
N ARG A 150 18.57 -8.00 -1.26
CA ARG A 150 18.89 -8.71 -2.51
C ARG A 150 19.57 -10.05 -2.26
N ARG A 151 20.50 -10.14 -1.29
CA ARG A 151 21.10 -11.42 -0.87
C ARG A 151 20.04 -12.34 -0.28
N LEU A 152 19.07 -11.82 0.47
CA LEU A 152 17.96 -12.59 1.00
C LEU A 152 17.05 -13.13 -0.12
N ALA A 153 16.80 -12.32 -1.16
CA ALA A 153 16.04 -12.74 -2.34
C ALA A 153 16.75 -13.87 -3.07
N TYR A 154 18.07 -13.75 -3.26
CA TYR A 154 18.91 -14.80 -3.83
C TYR A 154 18.84 -16.10 -3.01
N VAL A 155 18.88 -16.02 -1.67
CA VAL A 155 18.71 -17.21 -0.82
C VAL A 155 17.35 -17.85 -1.08
N GLY A 156 16.27 -17.08 -1.12
CA GLY A 156 14.91 -17.55 -1.41
C GLY A 156 14.80 -18.26 -2.76
N VAL A 157 15.28 -17.62 -3.83
CA VAL A 157 15.29 -18.16 -5.20
C VAL A 157 16.02 -19.50 -5.25
N THR A 158 17.18 -19.61 -4.58
CA THR A 158 17.99 -20.82 -4.57
C THR A 158 17.48 -21.93 -3.65
N ARG A 159 16.33 -21.75 -2.97
CA ARG A 159 15.69 -22.85 -2.20
C ARG A 159 14.87 -23.78 -3.10
N ALA A 160 14.50 -23.33 -4.29
CA ALA A 160 13.66 -24.08 -5.22
C ALA A 160 14.49 -25.11 -6.01
N MET A 161 14.13 -26.38 -5.93
CA MET A 161 14.80 -27.44 -6.69
C MET A 161 14.17 -27.65 -8.09
N GLN A 162 12.85 -27.52 -8.22
CA GLN A 162 12.14 -27.77 -9.49
C GLN A 162 11.35 -26.56 -9.97
N LYS A 163 10.55 -25.93 -9.11
CA LYS A 163 9.71 -24.79 -9.50
C LYS A 163 9.71 -23.72 -8.42
N LEU A 164 9.90 -22.49 -8.88
CA LEU A 164 9.76 -21.27 -8.09
C LEU A 164 8.54 -20.50 -8.61
N THR A 165 7.68 -20.07 -7.68
CA THR A 165 6.54 -19.21 -7.98
C THR A 165 6.67 -17.94 -7.14
N LEU A 166 6.60 -16.78 -7.80
CA LEU A 166 6.64 -15.47 -7.17
C LEU A 166 5.26 -14.84 -7.24
N THR A 167 4.78 -14.26 -6.14
CA THR A 167 3.47 -13.60 -6.10
C THR A 167 3.56 -12.22 -5.45
N TYR A 168 2.75 -11.30 -5.95
CA TYR A 168 2.55 -9.95 -5.42
C TYR A 168 1.07 -9.59 -5.52
N ALA A 169 0.61 -8.67 -4.69
CA ALA A 169 -0.76 -8.17 -4.68
C ALA A 169 -0.78 -6.69 -5.14
N GLU A 170 -1.79 -6.32 -5.93
CA GLU A 170 -2.01 -4.92 -6.34
C GLU A 170 -2.47 -4.05 -5.15
N THR A 171 -3.16 -4.68 -4.19
CA THR A 171 -3.60 -4.07 -2.94
C THR A 171 -3.49 -5.09 -1.82
N ARG A 172 -3.07 -4.63 -0.64
CA ARG A 172 -3.05 -5.44 0.58
C ARG A 172 -3.42 -4.60 1.77
N ARG A 173 -3.88 -5.28 2.82
CA ARG A 173 -4.11 -4.65 4.12
C ARG A 173 -2.94 -5.00 5.03
N LEU A 174 -2.22 -3.98 5.50
CA LEU A 174 -1.15 -4.10 6.48
C LEU A 174 -1.49 -3.22 7.67
N TYR A 175 -1.44 -3.78 8.88
CA TYR A 175 -1.65 -3.02 10.11
C TYR A 175 -2.98 -2.24 10.09
N GLY A 176 -4.02 -2.89 9.57
CA GLY A 176 -5.35 -2.33 9.43
C GLY A 176 -5.55 -1.31 8.30
N LYS A 177 -4.49 -0.84 7.62
CA LYS A 177 -4.55 0.12 6.50
C LYS A 177 -4.41 -0.58 5.16
N GLU A 178 -5.18 -0.14 4.17
CA GLU A 178 -5.00 -0.56 2.78
C GLU A 178 -3.83 0.19 2.15
N VAL A 179 -2.92 -0.56 1.55
CA VAL A 179 -1.74 -0.03 0.86
C VAL A 179 -1.68 -0.57 -0.56
N TYR A 180 -1.17 0.27 -1.46
CA TYR A 180 -0.99 -0.03 -2.87
C TYR A 180 0.50 -0.05 -3.16
N HIS A 181 1.05 -1.25 -3.30
CA HIS A 181 2.45 -1.42 -3.61
C HIS A 181 2.67 -1.69 -5.10
N ARG A 182 3.86 -1.34 -5.57
CA ARG A 182 4.33 -1.76 -6.88
C ARG A 182 4.99 -3.14 -6.76
N PRO A 183 5.02 -3.95 -7.84
CA PRO A 183 5.78 -5.19 -7.85
C PRO A 183 7.24 -4.94 -7.44
N SER A 184 7.82 -5.85 -6.67
CA SER A 184 9.21 -5.76 -6.22
C SER A 184 10.16 -5.63 -7.40
N ARG A 185 11.16 -4.76 -7.27
CA ARG A 185 12.26 -4.66 -8.24
C ARG A 185 12.96 -5.99 -8.49
N PHE A 186 12.99 -6.89 -7.49
CA PHE A 186 13.63 -8.20 -7.63
C PHE A 186 12.95 -9.07 -8.69
N ILE A 187 11.66 -8.85 -9.00
CA ILE A 187 11.00 -9.53 -10.12
C ILE A 187 11.60 -9.07 -11.45
N GLY A 188 11.83 -7.76 -11.61
CA GLY A 188 12.42 -7.19 -12.83
C GLY A 188 13.93 -7.38 -12.96
N GLU A 189 14.61 -7.79 -11.88
CA GLU A 189 16.04 -8.17 -11.92
C GLU A 189 16.24 -9.60 -12.46
N LEU A 190 15.18 -10.40 -12.59
CA LEU A 190 15.24 -11.76 -13.14
C LEU A 190 15.28 -11.73 -14.69
N PRO A 191 15.99 -12.67 -15.32
CA PRO A 191 15.97 -12.80 -16.78
C PRO A 191 14.57 -13.18 -17.28
N GLU A 192 14.06 -12.41 -18.25
CA GLU A 192 12.70 -12.58 -18.79
C GLU A 192 12.48 -13.98 -19.39
N GLU A 193 13.53 -14.59 -19.95
CA GLU A 193 13.50 -15.95 -20.48
C GLU A 193 13.26 -17.04 -19.42
N CYS A 194 13.49 -16.73 -18.14
CA CYS A 194 13.25 -17.65 -17.02
C CYS A 194 11.93 -17.36 -16.30
N VAL A 195 11.20 -16.33 -16.69
CA VAL A 195 9.97 -15.89 -16.02
C VAL A 195 8.78 -16.11 -16.95
N GLU A 196 7.83 -16.90 -16.46
CA GLU A 196 6.52 -17.07 -17.12
C GLU A 196 5.47 -16.31 -16.31
N GLU A 197 4.97 -15.21 -16.85
CA GLU A 197 3.90 -14.44 -16.21
C GLU A 197 2.55 -15.16 -16.38
N VAL A 198 1.94 -15.51 -15.24
CA VAL A 198 0.62 -16.15 -15.21
C VAL A 198 -0.45 -15.12 -15.55
N ARG A 199 -0.88 -15.10 -16.81
CA ARG A 199 -1.95 -14.19 -17.27
C ARG A 199 -3.30 -14.62 -16.72
N LEU A 200 -3.94 -13.76 -15.95
CA LEU A 200 -5.32 -13.95 -15.47
C LEU A 200 -6.38 -13.89 -16.59
N ARG A 201 -6.00 -13.44 -17.79
CA ARG A 201 -6.88 -13.36 -18.97
C ARG A 201 -6.27 -14.13 -20.14
N ALA A 202 -7.04 -15.07 -20.71
CA ALA A 202 -6.64 -15.88 -21.85
C ALA A 202 -6.51 -15.07 -23.17
N THR A 203 -7.09 -13.88 -23.23
CA THR A 203 -7.07 -13.03 -24.44
C THR A 203 -5.90 -12.06 -24.39
N VAL A 204 -4.96 -12.18 -25.33
CA VAL A 204 -3.94 -11.16 -25.58
C VAL A 204 -4.65 -9.87 -26.01
N SER A 205 -4.43 -8.78 -25.27
CA SER A 205 -5.01 -7.48 -25.60
C SER A 205 -4.52 -7.05 -26.97
N ARG A 206 -5.47 -6.73 -27.88
CA ARG A 206 -5.10 -6.23 -29.21
C ARG A 206 -4.41 -4.88 -29.03
N PRO A 207 -3.30 -4.62 -29.73
CA PRO A 207 -2.67 -3.31 -29.72
C PRO A 207 -3.72 -2.25 -30.04
N VAL A 208 -3.98 -1.34 -29.11
CA VAL A 208 -4.84 -0.19 -29.36
C VAL A 208 -4.03 0.72 -30.29
N SER A 209 -4.39 0.74 -31.57
CA SER A 209 -3.82 1.74 -32.47
C SER A 209 -4.19 3.10 -31.93
N HIS A 210 -3.21 3.99 -31.82
CA HIS A 210 -3.43 5.35 -31.37
C HIS A 210 -4.31 6.04 -32.42
N GLN A 211 -5.62 5.93 -32.28
CA GLN A 211 -6.55 6.77 -33.01
C GLN A 211 -6.27 8.18 -32.52
N ARG A 212 -5.80 9.04 -33.45
CA ARG A 212 -5.85 10.49 -33.27
C ARG A 212 -7.33 10.88 -33.16
N MET A 213 -7.91 10.67 -31.99
CA MET A 213 -9.03 11.47 -31.54
C MET A 213 -8.45 12.87 -31.42
N GLY A 214 -8.86 13.76 -32.34
CA GLY A 214 -8.59 15.17 -32.18
C GLY A 214 -8.98 15.57 -30.76
N THR A 215 -8.15 16.38 -30.12
CA THR A 215 -8.55 17.12 -28.90
C THR A 215 -9.98 17.63 -29.12
N PRO A 216 -10.88 17.51 -28.14
CA PRO A 216 -12.21 18.07 -28.29
C PRO A 216 -12.04 19.53 -28.67
N LEU A 217 -12.49 19.89 -29.87
CA LEU A 217 -12.58 21.27 -30.32
C LEU A 217 -13.53 21.94 -29.31
N ALA A 218 -12.96 22.56 -28.29
CA ALA A 218 -13.66 23.63 -27.60
C ALA A 218 -14.02 24.63 -28.70
N GLU A 219 -15.31 24.77 -28.98
CA GLU A 219 -15.81 25.87 -29.79
C GLU A 219 -15.38 27.16 -29.09
N ASN A 220 -14.32 27.77 -29.60
CA ASN A 220 -13.89 29.07 -29.13
C ASN A 220 -14.90 30.10 -29.66
N ASP A 221 -15.63 30.73 -28.74
CA ASP A 221 -16.62 31.79 -28.97
C ASP A 221 -16.00 33.12 -29.47
N THR A 222 -14.75 33.05 -29.96
CA THR A 222 -13.94 34.21 -30.36
C THR A 222 -14.03 34.49 -31.86
N GLY A 223 -14.64 33.60 -32.64
CA GLY A 223 -14.75 33.71 -34.09
C GLY A 223 -13.45 33.46 -34.87
N TYR A 224 -12.34 33.19 -34.18
CA TYR A 224 -11.03 32.93 -34.78
C TYR A 224 -10.56 31.49 -34.57
N LYS A 225 -9.95 30.90 -35.60
CA LYS A 225 -9.44 29.52 -35.58
C LYS A 225 -7.92 29.49 -35.43
N LEU A 226 -7.41 28.47 -34.73
CA LEU A 226 -5.97 28.20 -34.66
C LEU A 226 -5.45 27.94 -36.09
N GLY A 227 -4.33 28.55 -36.46
CA GLY A 227 -3.76 28.48 -37.81
C GLY A 227 -4.36 29.45 -38.83
N GLN A 228 -5.36 30.25 -38.46
CA GLN A 228 -5.97 31.23 -39.36
C GLN A 228 -5.01 32.40 -39.63
N ARG A 229 -4.99 32.87 -40.89
CA ARG A 229 -4.27 34.07 -41.29
C ARG A 229 -5.10 35.31 -40.99
N VAL A 230 -4.46 36.28 -40.35
CA VAL A 230 -5.07 37.54 -39.93
C VAL A 230 -4.14 38.70 -40.27
N ARG A 231 -4.70 39.87 -40.53
CA ARG A 231 -3.97 41.12 -40.74
C ARG A 231 -4.27 42.09 -39.62
N HIS A 232 -3.23 42.67 -39.05
CA HIS A 232 -3.31 43.72 -38.04
C HIS A 232 -2.77 45.04 -38.60
N ALA A 233 -3.50 46.14 -38.42
CA ALA A 233 -3.15 47.45 -38.97
C ALA A 233 -1.70 47.92 -38.63
N LYS A 234 -1.19 47.56 -37.44
CA LYS A 234 0.17 47.92 -37.00
C LYS A 234 1.25 46.88 -37.30
N PHE A 235 0.88 45.60 -37.40
CA PHE A 235 1.86 44.50 -37.41
C PHE A 235 1.85 43.68 -38.70
N GLY A 236 0.98 44.02 -39.65
CA GLY A 236 0.89 43.33 -40.93
C GLY A 236 0.20 41.99 -40.82
N GLU A 237 0.54 41.08 -41.73
CA GLU A 237 -0.04 39.73 -41.76
C GLU A 237 0.63 38.78 -40.77
N GLY A 238 -0.18 37.94 -40.14
CA GLY A 238 0.29 36.91 -39.23
C GLY A 238 -0.64 35.71 -39.14
N THR A 239 -0.16 34.66 -38.50
CA THR A 239 -0.91 33.41 -38.31
C THR A 239 -1.17 33.21 -36.82
N ILE A 240 -2.41 32.88 -36.46
CA ILE A 240 -2.77 32.56 -35.08
C ILE A 240 -2.11 31.23 -34.71
N VAL A 241 -1.23 31.24 -33.73
CA VAL A 241 -0.49 30.05 -33.25
C VAL A 241 -1.07 29.48 -31.97
N ASN A 242 -1.70 30.31 -31.13
CA ASN A 242 -2.34 29.88 -29.91
C ASN A 242 -3.56 30.75 -29.56
N LEU A 243 -4.53 30.15 -28.87
CA LEU A 243 -5.76 30.77 -28.38
C LEU A 243 -5.89 30.40 -26.90
N GLU A 244 -5.82 31.39 -26.01
CA GLU A 244 -5.97 31.17 -24.56
C GLU A 244 -7.13 31.97 -23.98
N GLY A 245 -7.94 31.32 -23.16
CA GLY A 245 -9.07 31.91 -22.45
C GLY A 245 -10.36 32.01 -23.28
N SER A 246 -11.47 32.21 -22.58
CA SER A 246 -12.83 32.34 -23.15
C SER A 246 -13.41 33.73 -22.91
N GLY A 247 -14.35 34.17 -23.77
CA GLY A 247 -15.07 35.45 -23.63
C GLY A 247 -14.24 36.71 -23.93
N GLU A 248 -14.61 37.84 -23.33
CA GLU A 248 -14.07 39.19 -23.62
C GLU A 248 -12.58 39.37 -23.32
N HIS A 249 -11.99 38.47 -22.52
CA HIS A 249 -10.57 38.48 -22.16
C HIS A 249 -9.72 37.47 -22.94
N SER A 250 -10.28 36.84 -23.98
CA SER A 250 -9.55 35.86 -24.78
C SER A 250 -8.30 36.48 -25.42
N ARG A 251 -7.17 35.78 -25.32
CA ARG A 251 -5.87 36.20 -25.82
C ARG A 251 -5.48 35.34 -27.02
N LEU A 252 -5.16 36.01 -28.11
CA LEU A 252 -4.66 35.46 -29.35
C LEU A 252 -3.14 35.60 -29.37
N GLN A 253 -2.44 34.50 -29.59
CA GLN A 253 -1.02 34.55 -29.91
C GLN A 253 -0.87 34.52 -31.44
N VAL A 254 -0.33 35.58 -32.03
CA VAL A 254 -0.22 35.75 -33.48
C VAL A 254 1.24 35.89 -33.86
N ALA A 255 1.70 35.03 -34.77
CA ALA A 255 3.02 35.10 -35.38
C ALA A 255 2.98 36.01 -36.61
N PHE A 256 3.49 37.24 -36.49
CA PHE A 256 3.51 38.23 -37.58
C PHE A 256 4.76 38.09 -38.46
N GLN A 257 4.59 38.23 -39.77
CA GLN A 257 5.69 38.20 -40.71
C GLN A 257 6.64 39.39 -40.48
N GLY A 258 7.88 39.10 -40.05
CA GLY A 258 8.90 40.11 -39.79
C GLY A 258 8.84 40.81 -38.42
N GLN A 259 7.84 40.52 -37.58
CA GLN A 259 7.66 41.14 -36.25
C GLN A 259 7.62 40.14 -35.09
N GLY A 260 7.73 38.83 -35.38
CA GLY A 260 7.73 37.77 -34.39
C GLY A 260 6.36 37.49 -33.78
N ILE A 261 6.35 36.75 -32.67
CA ILE A 261 5.12 36.30 -32.01
C ILE A 261 4.65 37.35 -31.00
N LYS A 262 3.38 37.76 -31.08
CA LYS A 262 2.76 38.71 -30.15
C LYS A 262 1.45 38.22 -29.58
N TRP A 263 1.21 38.57 -28.32
CA TRP A 263 -0.06 38.35 -27.63
C TRP A 263 -0.97 39.56 -27.82
N LEU A 264 -2.21 39.32 -28.25
CA LEU A 264 -3.24 40.32 -28.47
C LEU A 264 -4.53 39.87 -27.81
N VAL A 265 -5.32 40.79 -27.27
CA VAL A 265 -6.64 40.47 -26.72
C VAL A 265 -7.66 40.54 -27.85
N ALA A 266 -8.41 39.46 -28.09
CA ALA A 266 -9.29 39.29 -29.25
C ALA A 266 -10.28 40.45 -29.44
N ALA A 267 -10.88 40.95 -28.35
CA ALA A 267 -11.84 42.05 -28.37
C ALA A 267 -11.26 43.39 -28.86
N TYR A 268 -9.96 43.62 -28.66
CA TYR A 268 -9.30 44.91 -28.95
C TYR A 268 -8.36 44.85 -30.16
N ALA A 269 -8.05 43.65 -30.66
CA ALA A 269 -7.02 43.45 -31.67
C ALA A 269 -7.43 43.94 -33.07
N LYS A 270 -8.73 44.17 -33.35
CA LYS A 270 -9.25 44.62 -34.66
C LYS A 270 -8.57 43.91 -35.84
N LEU A 271 -8.55 42.58 -35.79
CA LEU A 271 -7.91 41.74 -36.78
C LEU A 271 -8.84 41.55 -37.98
N GLU A 272 -8.31 41.70 -39.19
CA GLU A 272 -9.03 41.38 -40.42
C GLU A 272 -8.63 39.96 -40.86
N THR A 273 -9.60 39.14 -41.21
CA THR A 273 -9.34 37.80 -41.76
C THR A 273 -8.88 37.93 -43.21
N VAL A 274 -7.76 37.28 -43.55
CA VAL A 274 -7.18 37.26 -44.90
C VAL A 274 -7.51 35.94 -45.60
#